data_AF-A0A954PP68-F1
#
_entry.id   AF-A0A954PP68-F1
#
_cell.length_a   1.000
_cell.length_b   1.000
_cell.length_c   1.000
_cell.angle_alpha   90.00
_cell.angle_beta   90.00
_cell.angle_gamma   90.00
#
_symmetry.space_group_name_H-M   'P 1'
#
loop_
_entity.id
_entity.type
_entity.pdbx_description
1 polymer ?
#
loop_
_entity_poly.entity_id
_entity_poly.type
_entity_poly.pdbx_seq_one_letter_code
_entity_poly.pdbx_strand_id
1 'polypeptide(L)'
;MLKDIDGDGIFDQSTVFADKLSWPSGVAVWKGGIYVTATPDLWYLKDSDGDGRADIRRKVFTGFRKYNVQAVMNNLQWGLDHRIYAAGSSNGGQVQAVGQSADGNVEQDKPTPTVIRRNDFRFDPQHEQFEAISGGARFGHTQDDWGNRFLCDIRNPVQHVVLPSHYLERNPFLPAASARRDVVDSGDTIAVFQISPPETWRSINAQRLAANTATKSPFDSTVPKGYITSSSGITLYRGAAYPEEYYGNAFIGEVAGNLVMRYRLTADGISFAGQRAHSQTEFLASTDNWFRPVNFVNAPDGMLHVLDMYRETIEHPWSMPEDLKAQVDLTSGKDRGRIYRLLPPQTRPG
;
A
#
# COMPACT_ATOMS: atom_id res chain seq x y z
N MET A 1 -5.94 -18.58 -1.44
CA MET A 1 -7.20 -18.58 -0.70
C MET A 1 -6.92 -19.18 0.65
N LEU A 2 -7.31 -18.47 1.71
CA LEU A 2 -7.19 -18.96 3.08
C LEU A 2 -8.59 -19.33 3.55
N LYS A 3 -8.74 -20.45 4.24
CA LYS A 3 -10.02 -20.95 4.73
C LYS A 3 -9.90 -21.32 6.20
N ASP A 4 -10.81 -20.76 6.97
CA ASP A 4 -11.11 -21.10 8.36
C ASP A 4 -12.34 -22.02 8.31
N ILE A 5 -12.17 -23.26 8.77
CA ILE A 5 -13.15 -24.35 8.63
C ILE A 5 -14.04 -24.44 9.87
N ASP A 6 -13.47 -24.22 11.05
CA ASP A 6 -14.17 -24.31 12.32
C ASP A 6 -14.68 -22.96 12.84
N GLY A 7 -14.28 -21.86 12.20
CA GLY A 7 -14.75 -20.51 12.45
C GLY A 7 -14.04 -19.82 13.60
N ASP A 8 -12.89 -20.32 14.06
CA ASP A 8 -12.15 -19.78 15.22
C ASP A 8 -11.31 -18.53 14.91
N GLY A 9 -11.35 -18.07 13.65
CA GLY A 9 -10.59 -16.93 13.15
C GLY A 9 -9.14 -17.27 12.76
N ILE A 10 -8.74 -18.54 12.82
CA ILE A 10 -7.45 -19.07 12.38
C ILE A 10 -7.66 -19.85 11.08
N PHE A 11 -6.79 -19.63 10.10
CA PHE A 11 -6.91 -20.34 8.82
C PHE A 11 -6.35 -21.76 8.94
N ASP A 12 -7.18 -22.78 8.67
CA ASP A 12 -6.79 -24.19 8.62
C ASP A 12 -6.17 -24.61 7.29
N GLN A 13 -6.61 -23.96 6.20
CA GLN A 13 -6.22 -24.35 4.85
C GLN A 13 -5.73 -23.15 4.03
N SER A 14 -4.72 -23.42 3.22
CA SER A 14 -4.17 -22.48 2.24
C SER A 14 -4.07 -23.13 0.87
N THR A 15 -4.77 -22.56 -0.10
CA THR A 15 -4.74 -22.99 -1.51
C THR A 15 -4.16 -21.88 -2.37
N VAL A 16 -3.19 -22.22 -3.24
CA VAL A 16 -2.67 -21.27 -4.23
C VAL A 16 -3.73 -21.07 -5.31
N PHE A 17 -4.41 -19.92 -5.27
CA PHE A 17 -5.45 -19.56 -6.24
C PHE A 17 -4.84 -19.22 -7.62
N ALA A 18 -3.73 -18.50 -7.65
CA ALA A 18 -3.00 -18.18 -8.86
C ALA A 18 -1.50 -18.03 -8.57
N ASP A 19 -0.68 -18.67 -9.40
CA ASP A 19 0.79 -18.62 -9.36
C ASP A 19 1.36 -17.79 -10.53
N LYS A 20 2.69 -17.75 -10.69
CA LYS A 20 3.39 -17.14 -11.86
C LYS A 20 3.04 -15.67 -12.11
N LEU A 21 2.71 -14.93 -11.06
CA LEU A 21 2.49 -13.48 -11.10
C LEU A 21 3.78 -12.75 -10.77
N SER A 22 4.05 -11.66 -11.49
CA SER A 22 5.18 -10.79 -11.24
C SER A 22 4.86 -9.78 -10.14
N TRP A 23 5.28 -10.07 -8.91
CA TRP A 23 5.10 -9.21 -7.72
C TRP A 23 3.65 -8.73 -7.52
N PRO A 24 2.72 -9.65 -7.17
CA PRO A 24 1.35 -9.26 -6.88
C PRO A 24 1.30 -8.29 -5.68
N SER A 25 0.63 -7.16 -5.85
CA SER A 25 0.71 -6.01 -4.91
C SER A 25 -0.65 -5.40 -4.55
N GLY A 26 -1.75 -5.97 -5.05
CA GLY A 26 -3.10 -5.47 -4.86
C GLY A 26 -4.11 -6.42 -5.47
N VAL A 27 -5.28 -6.51 -4.85
CA VAL A 27 -6.37 -7.39 -5.27
C VAL A 27 -7.71 -6.69 -5.09
N ALA A 28 -8.64 -6.87 -6.03
CA ALA A 28 -10.03 -6.44 -5.87
C ALA A 28 -10.98 -7.46 -6.51
N VAL A 29 -12.09 -7.76 -5.87
CA VAL A 29 -13.10 -8.71 -6.37
C VAL A 29 -13.95 -8.09 -7.49
N TRP A 30 -14.30 -8.90 -8.50
CA TRP A 30 -15.21 -8.52 -9.59
C TRP A 30 -15.82 -9.74 -10.28
N LYS A 31 -17.15 -9.80 -10.41
CA LYS A 31 -17.91 -10.81 -11.19
C LYS A 31 -17.46 -12.28 -11.02
N GLY A 32 -17.23 -12.68 -9.77
CA GLY A 32 -16.80 -14.03 -9.41
C GLY A 32 -15.31 -14.31 -9.65
N GLY A 33 -14.53 -13.30 -10.04
CA GLY A 33 -13.07 -13.35 -10.11
C GLY A 33 -12.45 -12.21 -9.30
N ILE A 34 -11.16 -11.98 -9.56
CA ILE A 34 -10.36 -10.93 -8.95
C ILE A 34 -9.52 -10.20 -10.00
N TYR A 35 -9.39 -8.90 -9.84
CA TYR A 35 -8.31 -8.13 -10.42
C TYR A 35 -7.07 -8.23 -9.54
N VAL A 36 -5.89 -8.35 -10.16
CA VAL A 36 -4.59 -8.39 -9.46
C VAL A 36 -3.61 -7.44 -10.14
N THR A 37 -3.03 -6.52 -9.38
CA THR A 37 -1.88 -5.73 -9.86
C THR A 37 -0.62 -6.57 -9.75
N ALA A 38 0.03 -6.85 -10.88
CA ALA A 38 1.30 -7.60 -10.95
C ALA A 38 2.18 -7.02 -12.07
N THR A 39 2.88 -5.91 -11.77
CA THR A 39 3.65 -5.13 -12.75
C THR A 39 4.58 -6.00 -13.61
N PRO A 40 4.53 -5.89 -14.95
CA PRO A 40 4.02 -4.76 -15.76
C PRO A 40 2.52 -4.80 -16.12
N ASP A 41 1.77 -5.75 -15.55
CA ASP A 41 0.42 -6.07 -16.02
C ASP A 41 -0.62 -6.03 -14.90
N LEU A 42 -1.85 -5.63 -15.22
CA LEU A 42 -3.03 -5.85 -14.38
C LEU A 42 -3.80 -7.03 -14.94
N TRP A 43 -4.08 -8.03 -14.09
CA TRP A 43 -4.72 -9.28 -14.48
C TRP A 43 -6.16 -9.34 -13.97
N TYR A 44 -7.03 -10.00 -14.71
CA TYR A 44 -8.29 -10.56 -14.23
C TYR A 44 -8.14 -12.08 -14.15
N LEU A 45 -8.40 -12.64 -12.98
CA LEU A 45 -8.24 -14.06 -12.66
C LEU A 45 -9.57 -14.58 -12.10
N LYS A 46 -10.05 -15.71 -12.60
CA LYS A 46 -11.30 -16.31 -12.14
C LYS A 46 -11.19 -17.82 -12.13
N ASP A 47 -11.79 -18.43 -11.12
CA ASP A 47 -12.11 -19.85 -11.04
C ASP A 47 -13.53 -20.05 -11.60
N SER A 48 -13.67 -20.86 -12.65
CA SER A 48 -14.92 -21.11 -13.34
C SER A 48 -15.52 -22.50 -13.06
N ASP A 49 -14.75 -23.42 -12.47
CA ASP A 49 -15.16 -24.79 -12.19
C ASP A 49 -15.27 -25.13 -10.69
N GLY A 50 -14.83 -24.22 -9.81
CA GLY A 50 -14.95 -24.32 -8.37
C GLY A 50 -13.84 -25.13 -7.69
N ASP A 51 -12.72 -25.40 -8.37
CA ASP A 51 -11.59 -26.15 -7.79
C ASP A 51 -10.69 -25.31 -6.85
N GLY A 52 -10.99 -24.02 -6.70
CA GLY A 52 -10.23 -23.07 -5.88
C GLY A 52 -8.99 -22.52 -6.56
N ARG A 53 -8.83 -22.71 -7.88
CA ARG A 53 -7.72 -22.23 -8.71
C ARG A 53 -8.25 -21.45 -9.92
N ALA A 54 -7.53 -20.40 -10.29
CA ALA A 54 -7.90 -19.60 -11.45
C ALA A 54 -7.54 -20.32 -12.77
N ASP A 55 -8.54 -20.83 -13.47
CA ASP A 55 -8.45 -21.34 -14.84
C ASP A 55 -8.57 -20.22 -15.88
N ILE A 56 -9.35 -19.17 -15.58
CA ILE A 56 -9.43 -17.98 -16.43
C ILE A 56 -8.34 -17.00 -16.02
N ARG A 57 -7.43 -16.69 -16.95
CA ARG A 57 -6.34 -15.73 -16.74
C ARG A 57 -6.25 -14.76 -17.90
N ARG A 58 -6.63 -13.50 -17.67
CA ARG A 58 -6.68 -12.48 -18.71
C ARG A 58 -5.91 -11.25 -18.29
N LYS A 59 -5.07 -10.76 -19.19
CA LYS A 59 -4.42 -9.45 -19.03
C LYS A 59 -5.42 -8.36 -19.39
N VAL A 60 -5.60 -7.40 -18.49
CA VAL A 60 -6.56 -6.30 -18.61
C VAL A 60 -5.84 -5.05 -19.11
N PHE A 61 -4.78 -4.67 -18.40
CA PHE A 61 -3.91 -3.55 -18.75
C PHE A 61 -2.45 -4.01 -18.78
N THR A 62 -1.66 -3.37 -19.64
CA THR A 62 -0.21 -3.58 -19.75
C THR A 62 0.51 -2.23 -19.89
N GLY A 63 1.83 -2.23 -19.70
CA GLY A 63 2.68 -1.08 -19.98
C GLY A 63 3.08 -0.25 -18.75
N PHE A 64 2.81 -0.76 -17.55
CA PHE A 64 3.36 -0.23 -16.30
C PHE A 64 4.87 -0.52 -16.24
N ARG A 65 5.69 0.48 -15.91
CA ARG A 65 7.14 0.31 -15.83
C ARG A 65 7.54 -0.46 -14.58
N LYS A 66 8.51 -1.36 -14.77
CA LYS A 66 9.13 -2.18 -13.74
C LYS A 66 10.59 -1.74 -13.54
N TYR A 67 10.78 -0.56 -12.94
CA TYR A 67 12.13 0.00 -12.70
C TYR A 67 12.53 -0.13 -11.23
N ASN A 68 11.94 0.68 -10.35
CA ASN A 68 12.09 0.50 -8.90
C ASN A 68 10.98 -0.41 -8.38
N VAL A 69 11.33 -1.56 -7.81
CA VAL A 69 10.38 -2.57 -7.33
C VAL A 69 9.55 -2.06 -6.13
N GLN A 70 10.05 -1.08 -5.39
CA GLN A 70 9.33 -0.40 -4.30
C GLN A 70 8.33 0.64 -4.79
N ALA A 71 8.30 0.91 -6.10
CA ALA A 71 7.49 1.96 -6.71
C ALA A 71 6.58 1.42 -7.84
N VAL A 72 6.06 0.22 -7.64
CA VAL A 72 5.12 -0.45 -8.55
C VAL A 72 3.67 -0.12 -8.18
N MET A 73 2.74 -0.31 -9.12
CA MET A 73 1.31 -0.15 -8.85
C MET A 73 0.84 -1.12 -7.75
N ASN A 74 -0.14 -0.74 -6.95
CA ASN A 74 -0.61 -1.52 -5.80
C ASN A 74 -2.01 -1.09 -5.31
N ASN A 75 -2.53 -1.84 -4.33
CA ASN A 75 -3.69 -1.50 -3.50
C ASN A 75 -4.96 -1.14 -4.30
N LEU A 76 -5.61 -2.14 -4.89
CA LEU A 76 -6.89 -1.95 -5.58
C LEU A 76 -8.02 -1.75 -4.56
N GLN A 77 -8.80 -0.68 -4.72
CA GLN A 77 -9.97 -0.40 -3.87
C GLN A 77 -11.14 0.15 -4.68
N TRP A 78 -12.34 -0.24 -4.29
CA TRP A 78 -13.57 0.31 -4.86
C TRP A 78 -13.79 1.77 -4.42
N GLY A 79 -14.16 2.62 -5.36
CA GLY A 79 -14.65 3.98 -5.11
C GLY A 79 -16.17 4.05 -5.12
N LEU A 80 -16.69 5.18 -4.64
CA LEU A 80 -18.14 5.48 -4.58
C LEU A 80 -18.80 5.59 -5.97
N ASP A 81 -18.00 5.78 -7.02
CA ASP A 81 -18.40 5.94 -8.41
C ASP A 81 -18.40 4.61 -9.20
N HIS A 82 -18.37 3.47 -8.49
CA HIS A 82 -18.29 2.12 -9.06
C HIS A 82 -17.03 1.88 -9.92
N ARG A 83 -15.96 2.63 -9.66
CA ARG A 83 -14.65 2.40 -10.28
C ARG A 83 -13.68 1.78 -9.29
N ILE A 84 -12.67 1.08 -9.81
CA ILE A 84 -11.58 0.56 -9.01
C ILE A 84 -10.40 1.51 -9.11
N TYR A 85 -9.91 1.96 -7.96
CA TYR A 85 -8.77 2.87 -7.80
C TYR A 85 -7.53 2.09 -7.37
N ALA A 86 -6.37 2.52 -7.85
CA ALA A 86 -5.08 1.94 -7.52
C ALA A 86 -4.04 3.03 -7.30
N ALA A 87 -3.09 2.76 -6.40
CA ALA A 87 -1.88 3.55 -6.35
C ALA A 87 -1.01 3.19 -7.56
N GLY A 88 -0.63 4.18 -8.36
CA GLY A 88 0.23 3.97 -9.53
C GLY A 88 1.71 4.19 -9.23
N SER A 89 2.02 4.74 -8.05
CA SER A 89 3.38 4.97 -7.55
C SER A 89 4.22 5.86 -8.46
N SER A 90 5.55 5.68 -8.50
CA SER A 90 6.47 6.61 -9.18
C SER A 90 7.19 6.07 -10.42
N ASN A 91 7.01 4.80 -10.79
CA ASN A 91 7.69 4.24 -11.97
C ASN A 91 7.10 4.76 -13.29
N GLY A 92 5.81 5.12 -13.32
CA GLY A 92 5.11 5.53 -14.53
C GLY A 92 4.95 4.41 -15.57
N GLY A 93 4.66 4.79 -16.81
CA GLY A 93 4.36 3.83 -17.88
C GLY A 93 3.56 4.42 -19.03
N GLN A 94 3.41 3.63 -20.09
CA GLN A 94 2.48 3.89 -21.17
C GLN A 94 1.44 2.78 -21.12
N VAL A 95 0.34 3.03 -20.43
CA VAL A 95 -0.63 2.00 -20.06
C VAL A 95 -1.70 1.90 -21.13
N GLN A 96 -2.01 0.69 -21.56
CA GLN A 96 -3.07 0.44 -22.52
C GLN A 96 -3.92 -0.76 -22.11
N ALA A 97 -5.20 -0.71 -22.46
CA ALA A 97 -6.07 -1.88 -22.41
C ALA A 97 -5.59 -2.92 -23.42
N VAL A 98 -5.66 -4.18 -23.04
CA VAL A 98 -5.29 -5.30 -23.93
C VAL A 98 -6.48 -5.73 -24.80
N GLY A 99 -7.71 -5.44 -24.37
CA GLY A 99 -8.96 -5.81 -25.04
C GLY A 99 -9.44 -7.22 -24.71
N GLN A 100 -10.73 -7.48 -24.96
CA GLN A 100 -11.32 -8.82 -24.89
C GLN A 100 -11.30 -9.43 -26.30
N SER A 101 -10.22 -10.11 -26.69
CA SER A 101 -10.30 -10.97 -27.88
C SER A 101 -10.80 -12.35 -27.46
N ALA A 102 -12.08 -12.61 -27.71
CA ALA A 102 -12.63 -13.97 -27.64
C ALA A 102 -12.09 -14.86 -28.78
N ASP A 103 -11.74 -14.27 -29.95
CA ASP A 103 -11.43 -15.04 -31.17
C ASP A 103 -10.11 -14.65 -31.86
N GLY A 104 -9.18 -13.96 -31.17
CA GLY A 104 -7.84 -13.65 -31.69
C GLY A 104 -7.77 -12.73 -32.93
N ASN A 105 -8.90 -12.38 -33.54
CA ASN A 105 -8.98 -11.57 -34.76
C ASN A 105 -10.07 -10.50 -34.65
N VAL A 106 -9.75 -9.36 -34.04
CA VAL A 106 -10.30 -8.06 -34.45
C VAL A 106 -9.22 -7.01 -34.16
N GLU A 107 -8.73 -6.33 -35.20
CA GLU A 107 -8.12 -5.01 -35.08
C GLU A 107 -9.20 -4.02 -34.61
N GLN A 108 -9.55 -4.04 -33.33
CA GLN A 108 -10.16 -2.87 -32.72
C GLN A 108 -9.07 -1.81 -32.60
N ASP A 109 -9.37 -0.58 -33.04
CA ASP A 109 -8.53 0.61 -32.84
C ASP A 109 -7.91 0.55 -31.45
N LYS A 110 -6.63 0.18 -31.38
CA LYS A 110 -5.96 0.04 -30.09
C LYS A 110 -5.98 1.42 -29.44
N PRO A 111 -6.64 1.59 -28.29
CA PRO A 111 -6.75 2.89 -27.67
C PRO A 111 -5.34 3.43 -27.43
N THR A 112 -5.14 4.72 -27.73
CA THR A 112 -3.85 5.38 -27.52
C THR A 112 -3.40 5.16 -26.07
N PRO A 113 -2.18 4.65 -25.83
CA PRO A 113 -1.71 4.40 -24.48
C PRO A 113 -1.79 5.66 -23.62
N THR A 114 -2.35 5.52 -22.42
CA THR A 114 -2.37 6.58 -21.42
C THR A 114 -1.00 6.66 -20.75
N VAL A 115 -0.35 7.81 -20.87
CA VAL A 115 0.94 8.05 -20.21
C VAL A 115 0.71 8.35 -18.74
N ILE A 116 1.29 7.52 -17.87
CA ILE A 116 1.38 7.80 -16.43
C ILE A 116 2.83 8.10 -16.07
N ARG A 117 3.04 9.04 -15.15
CA ARG A 117 4.36 9.36 -14.59
C ARG A 117 4.36 9.06 -13.10
N ARG A 118 3.89 10.01 -12.31
CA ARG A 118 3.66 9.87 -10.88
C ARG A 118 2.17 10.11 -10.63
N ASN A 119 1.37 9.25 -11.24
CA ASN A 119 -0.08 9.29 -11.19
C ASN A 119 -0.58 8.04 -10.50
N ASP A 120 -1.70 8.18 -9.81
CA ASP A 120 -2.54 7.02 -9.53
C ASP A 120 -3.43 6.74 -10.75
N PHE A 121 -4.22 5.68 -10.69
CA PHE A 121 -5.20 5.42 -11.74
C PHE A 121 -6.50 4.89 -11.15
N ARG A 122 -7.57 5.02 -11.93
CA ARG A 122 -8.80 4.28 -11.73
C ARG A 122 -9.23 3.64 -13.04
N PHE A 123 -10.11 2.65 -12.96
CA PHE A 123 -10.73 2.09 -14.14
C PHE A 123 -12.17 1.65 -13.89
N ASP A 124 -12.97 1.69 -14.95
CA ASP A 124 -14.29 1.05 -14.98
C ASP A 124 -14.08 -0.47 -15.18
N PRO A 125 -14.48 -1.33 -14.23
CA PRO A 125 -14.29 -2.77 -14.35
C PRO A 125 -15.27 -3.44 -15.34
N GLN A 126 -16.34 -2.77 -15.76
CA GLN A 126 -17.26 -3.27 -16.77
C GLN A 126 -16.72 -3.07 -18.19
N HIS A 127 -16.22 -1.87 -18.48
CA HIS A 127 -15.74 -1.51 -19.83
C HIS A 127 -14.21 -1.48 -19.95
N GLU A 128 -13.49 -1.72 -18.85
CA GLU A 128 -12.02 -1.71 -18.76
C GLU A 128 -11.42 -0.40 -19.28
N GLN A 129 -12.11 0.71 -18.99
CA GLN A 129 -11.65 2.05 -19.35
C GLN A 129 -10.70 2.58 -18.30
N PHE A 130 -9.44 2.81 -18.70
CA PHE A 130 -8.38 3.31 -17.85
C PHE A 130 -8.40 4.84 -17.78
N GLU A 131 -8.16 5.39 -16.58
CA GLU A 131 -7.99 6.83 -16.37
C GLU A 131 -6.84 7.10 -15.41
N ALA A 132 -5.87 7.92 -15.84
CA ALA A 132 -4.85 8.44 -14.95
C ALA A 132 -5.43 9.55 -14.06
N ILE A 133 -5.13 9.51 -12.77
CA ILE A 133 -5.64 10.49 -11.80
C ILE A 133 -4.49 11.08 -10.95
N SER A 134 -4.78 12.18 -10.27
CA SER A 134 -3.86 12.76 -9.29
C SER A 134 -3.46 11.74 -8.23
N GLY A 135 -2.18 11.67 -7.89
CA GLY A 135 -1.70 10.75 -6.87
C GLY A 135 -0.20 10.49 -6.96
N GLY A 136 0.19 9.21 -6.99
CA GLY A 136 1.57 8.76 -7.13
C GLY A 136 2.34 8.72 -5.81
N ALA A 137 1.65 8.44 -4.71
CA ALA A 137 2.32 8.03 -3.47
C ALA A 137 2.74 6.57 -3.61
N ARG A 138 3.66 6.09 -2.78
CA ARG A 138 4.36 4.84 -3.07
C ARG A 138 3.51 3.59 -2.85
N PHE A 139 2.97 3.41 -1.65
CA PHE A 139 2.20 2.20 -1.32
C PHE A 139 1.04 2.52 -0.38
N GLY A 140 -0.17 2.13 -0.80
CA GLY A 140 -1.39 2.32 -0.04
C GLY A 140 -2.12 3.63 -0.38
N HIS A 141 -3.44 3.51 -0.46
CA HIS A 141 -4.37 4.62 -0.52
C HIS A 141 -5.70 4.21 0.13
N THR A 142 -6.53 5.18 0.47
CA THR A 142 -7.86 4.97 1.06
C THR A 142 -8.77 6.12 0.70
N GLN A 143 -10.08 5.93 0.85
CA GLN A 143 -11.09 6.96 0.70
C GLN A 143 -11.94 7.09 1.96
N ASP A 144 -12.35 8.31 2.30
CA ASP A 144 -13.40 8.53 3.30
C ASP A 144 -14.82 8.31 2.72
N ASP A 145 -15.84 8.60 3.52
CA ASP A 145 -17.25 8.50 3.11
C ASP A 145 -17.65 9.47 1.98
N TRP A 146 -16.85 10.50 1.73
CA TRP A 146 -17.12 11.56 0.77
C TRP A 146 -16.26 11.45 -0.49
N GLY A 147 -15.43 10.41 -0.58
CA GLY A 147 -14.52 10.18 -1.71
C GLY A 147 -13.22 11.00 -1.66
N ASN A 148 -12.92 11.65 -0.54
CA ASN A 148 -11.62 12.29 -0.34
C ASN A 148 -10.55 11.19 -0.30
N ARG A 149 -9.50 11.35 -1.11
CA ARG A 149 -8.45 10.34 -1.28
C ARG A 149 -7.25 10.67 -0.40
N PHE A 150 -6.83 9.69 0.39
CA PHE A 150 -5.64 9.76 1.23
C PHE A 150 -4.61 8.73 0.79
N LEU A 151 -3.36 9.16 0.70
CA LEU A 151 -2.26 8.36 0.18
C LEU A 151 -1.13 8.27 1.22
N CYS A 152 -0.29 7.23 1.07
CA CYS A 152 0.89 7.03 1.89
C CYS A 152 2.16 7.00 1.03
N ASP A 153 3.11 7.89 1.34
CA ASP A 153 4.48 7.84 0.82
C ASP A 153 5.44 7.56 1.97
N ILE A 154 6.64 7.08 1.65
CA ILE A 154 7.58 6.51 2.64
C ILE A 154 7.84 7.44 3.84
N ARG A 155 7.99 8.74 3.59
CA ARG A 155 8.21 9.75 4.64
C ARG A 155 6.99 10.64 4.89
N ASN A 156 5.90 10.44 4.17
CA ASN A 156 4.68 11.25 4.23
C ASN A 156 3.51 10.31 4.52
N PRO A 157 3.25 9.98 5.81
CA PRO A 157 2.36 8.89 6.17
C PRO A 157 0.89 9.16 5.81
N VAL A 158 0.48 10.44 5.76
CA VAL A 158 -0.86 10.84 5.34
C VAL A 158 -0.79 12.06 4.41
N GLN A 159 -1.16 11.85 3.16
CA GLN A 159 -1.32 12.92 2.17
C GLN A 159 -2.74 12.95 1.63
N HIS A 160 -3.37 14.10 1.61
CA HIS A 160 -4.68 14.29 0.99
C HIS A 160 -4.52 14.75 -0.47
N VAL A 161 -5.27 14.14 -1.40
CA VAL A 161 -5.33 14.58 -2.80
C VAL A 161 -6.30 15.77 -2.91
N VAL A 162 -5.76 16.99 -2.90
CA VAL A 162 -6.54 18.23 -2.90
C VAL A 162 -6.92 18.74 -4.29
N LEU A 163 -6.24 18.27 -5.34
CA LEU A 163 -6.44 18.77 -6.70
C LEU A 163 -6.55 17.63 -7.73
N PRO A 164 -7.77 17.22 -8.10
CA PRO A 164 -7.99 16.22 -9.15
C PRO A 164 -7.42 16.64 -10.51
N SER A 165 -6.82 15.68 -11.23
CA SER A 165 -6.09 15.92 -12.49
C SER A 165 -6.99 16.47 -13.59
N HIS A 166 -8.25 16.04 -13.65
CA HIS A 166 -9.20 16.51 -14.65
C HIS A 166 -9.49 18.02 -14.57
N TYR A 167 -9.22 18.69 -13.44
CA TYR A 167 -9.27 20.15 -13.35
C TYR A 167 -8.00 20.80 -13.91
N LEU A 168 -6.83 20.19 -13.67
CA LEU A 168 -5.55 20.64 -14.22
C LEU A 168 -5.50 20.52 -15.74
N GLU A 169 -6.07 19.45 -16.28
CA GLU A 169 -6.14 19.22 -17.73
C GLU A 169 -6.95 20.29 -18.48
N ARG A 170 -7.90 20.95 -17.80
CA ARG A 170 -8.68 22.06 -18.38
C ARG A 170 -7.87 23.35 -18.51
N ASN A 171 -6.76 23.48 -17.78
CA ASN A 171 -5.86 24.63 -17.89
C ASN A 171 -4.40 24.16 -17.85
N PRO A 172 -3.84 23.74 -19.00
CA PRO A 172 -2.46 23.23 -19.08
C PRO A 172 -1.40 24.28 -18.75
N PHE A 173 -1.78 25.56 -18.66
CA PHE A 173 -0.89 26.67 -18.31
C PHE A 173 -0.89 26.99 -16.81
N LEU A 174 -1.73 26.35 -15.99
CA LEU A 174 -1.73 26.54 -14.56
C LEU A 174 -0.55 25.79 -13.93
N PRO A 175 0.46 26.47 -13.35
CA PRO A 175 1.53 25.80 -12.64
C PRO A 175 1.04 25.32 -11.28
N ALA A 176 0.53 24.09 -11.21
CA ALA A 176 0.20 23.45 -9.93
C ALA A 176 1.45 22.76 -9.35
N ALA A 177 1.93 23.25 -8.21
CA ALA A 177 3.14 22.71 -7.57
C ALA A 177 2.97 21.26 -7.08
N SER A 178 1.79 20.92 -6.57
CA SER A 178 1.44 19.56 -6.15
C SER A 178 -0.08 19.38 -6.13
N ALA A 179 -0.54 18.20 -6.52
CA ALA A 179 -1.94 17.78 -6.37
C ALA A 179 -2.26 17.22 -4.98
N ARG A 180 -1.27 17.15 -4.10
CA ARG A 180 -1.32 16.51 -2.78
C ARG A 180 -0.82 17.47 -1.72
N ARG A 181 -1.42 17.39 -0.53
CA ARG A 181 -1.02 18.12 0.66
C ARG A 181 -0.77 17.13 1.79
N ASP A 182 0.35 17.29 2.49
CA ASP A 182 0.59 16.56 3.73
C ASP A 182 -0.44 16.96 4.78
N VAL A 183 -1.07 15.96 5.41
CA VAL A 183 -2.09 16.15 6.46
C VAL A 183 -1.45 16.15 7.85
N VAL A 184 -0.25 15.57 7.95
CA VAL A 184 0.56 15.44 9.16
C VAL A 184 2.01 15.79 8.82
N ASP A 185 2.85 15.95 9.83
CA ASP A 185 4.30 16.14 9.63
C ASP A 185 4.93 15.02 8.79
N SER A 186 6.10 15.29 8.21
CA SER A 186 6.80 14.35 7.33
C SER A 186 8.30 14.25 7.63
N GLY A 187 8.87 13.11 7.25
CA GLY A 187 10.30 12.83 7.38
C GLY A 187 10.77 12.68 8.83
N ASP A 188 12.04 13.00 9.06
CA ASP A 188 12.76 12.81 10.32
C ASP A 188 12.25 13.71 11.47
N THR A 189 11.22 14.52 11.22
CA THR A 189 10.47 15.23 12.27
C THR A 189 9.54 14.32 13.07
N ILE A 190 9.15 13.16 12.50
CA ILE A 190 8.24 12.23 13.17
C ILE A 190 9.04 11.20 13.97
N ALA A 191 9.05 11.37 15.29
CA ALA A 191 9.53 10.33 16.20
C ALA A 191 8.59 9.10 16.17
N VAL A 192 9.12 7.89 16.29
CA VAL A 192 8.33 6.66 16.46
C VAL A 192 8.84 5.86 17.67
N PHE A 193 7.92 5.18 18.34
CA PHE A 193 8.14 4.54 19.64
C PHE A 193 8.27 3.03 19.48
N GLN A 194 9.30 2.62 18.73
CA GLN A 194 9.64 1.22 18.45
C GLN A 194 10.12 0.47 19.70
N ILE A 195 9.45 -0.66 20.00
CA ILE A 195 9.79 -1.55 21.12
C ILE A 195 10.63 -2.77 20.72
N SER A 196 10.70 -3.12 19.43
CA SER A 196 11.62 -4.14 18.93
C SER A 196 13.09 -3.68 19.02
N PRO A 197 14.04 -4.62 19.08
CA PRO A 197 15.46 -4.30 18.89
C PRO A 197 15.70 -3.80 17.46
N PRO A 198 16.62 -2.83 17.25
CA PRO A 198 17.02 -2.45 15.91
C PRO A 198 17.70 -3.63 15.20
N GLU A 199 17.59 -3.70 13.88
CA GLU A 199 18.33 -4.67 13.09
C GLU A 199 19.84 -4.43 13.22
N THR A 200 20.63 -5.52 13.29
CA THR A 200 22.09 -5.43 13.44
C THR A 200 22.74 -4.61 12.34
N TRP A 201 22.34 -4.84 11.08
CA TRP A 201 22.90 -4.11 9.93
C TRP A 201 22.57 -2.61 10.01
N ARG A 202 21.37 -2.22 10.45
CA ARG A 202 21.00 -0.81 10.64
C ARG A 202 21.86 -0.15 11.71
N SER A 203 22.11 -0.87 12.80
CA SER A 203 22.95 -0.37 13.90
C SER A 203 24.37 -0.06 13.43
N ILE A 204 24.96 -0.96 12.63
CA ILE A 204 26.29 -0.75 12.04
C ILE A 204 26.26 0.40 11.02
N ASN A 205 25.27 0.43 10.14
CA ASN A 205 25.18 1.46 9.10
C ASN A 205 24.97 2.86 9.69
N ALA A 206 24.07 3.00 10.67
CA ALA A 206 23.82 4.27 11.36
C ALA A 206 25.10 4.83 12.00
N GLN A 207 25.88 3.98 12.68
CA GLN A 207 27.18 4.38 13.26
C GLN A 207 28.15 4.88 12.18
N ARG A 208 28.25 4.18 11.03
CA ARG A 208 29.10 4.60 9.91
C ARG A 208 28.66 5.94 9.34
N LEU A 209 27.37 6.13 9.12
CA LEU A 209 26.81 7.38 8.58
C LEU A 209 26.96 8.54 9.56
N ALA A 210 26.80 8.30 10.87
CA ALA A 210 27.03 9.31 11.91
C ALA A 210 28.51 9.73 12.00
N ALA A 211 29.44 8.79 11.80
CA ALA A 211 30.87 9.06 11.81
C ALA A 211 31.39 9.70 10.52
N ASN A 212 30.62 9.65 9.43
CA ASN A 212 31.02 10.19 8.15
C ASN A 212 30.84 11.72 8.10
N THR A 213 31.94 12.45 8.26
CA THR A 213 31.96 13.91 8.18
C THR A 213 32.04 14.45 6.75
N ALA A 214 32.26 13.60 5.75
CA ALA A 214 32.43 14.01 4.36
C ALA A 214 31.09 14.21 3.63
N THR A 215 30.04 13.48 4.03
CA THR A 215 28.70 13.57 3.42
C THR A 215 27.62 13.66 4.48
N LYS A 216 26.78 14.70 4.40
CA LYS A 216 25.65 14.87 5.32
C LYS A 216 24.52 13.89 4.97
N SER A 217 24.27 12.94 5.86
CA SER A 217 23.13 12.00 5.76
C SER A 217 21.90 12.55 6.48
N PRO A 218 20.67 12.15 6.09
CA PRO A 218 19.46 12.42 6.88
C PRO A 218 19.60 11.89 8.31
N PHE A 219 19.03 12.60 9.29
CA PHE A 219 19.24 12.28 10.70
C PHE A 219 18.65 10.91 11.08
N ASP A 220 17.47 10.58 10.58
CA ASP A 220 16.85 9.26 10.78
C ASP A 220 17.72 8.10 10.27
N SER A 221 18.64 8.35 9.33
CA SER A 221 19.56 7.35 8.79
C SER A 221 20.86 7.22 9.62
N THR A 222 21.17 8.20 10.48
CA THR A 222 22.34 8.17 11.38
C THR A 222 22.03 7.61 12.76
N VAL A 223 20.76 7.28 13.01
CA VAL A 223 20.30 6.57 14.21
C VAL A 223 19.65 5.23 13.81
N PRO A 224 19.77 4.18 14.64
CA PRO A 224 19.28 2.85 14.25
C PRO A 224 17.76 2.68 14.34
N LYS A 225 17.08 3.54 15.09
CA LYS A 225 15.62 3.56 15.28
C LYS A 225 15.15 4.90 15.86
N GLY A 226 13.83 5.06 15.95
CA GLY A 226 13.19 6.15 16.69
C GLY A 226 12.55 7.23 15.82
N TYR A 227 12.66 7.11 14.50
CA TYR A 227 12.06 8.03 13.53
C TYR A 227 11.40 7.25 12.40
N ILE A 228 10.42 7.88 11.76
CA ILE A 228 9.76 7.30 10.59
C ILE A 228 10.77 7.17 9.44
N THR A 229 10.79 6.02 8.79
CA THR A 229 11.69 5.75 7.66
C THR A 229 10.97 5.06 6.52
N SER A 230 9.92 4.27 6.82
CA SER A 230 9.21 3.45 5.85
C SER A 230 7.72 3.34 6.17
N SER A 231 6.98 4.43 5.94
CA SER A 231 5.51 4.39 5.96
C SER A 231 5.00 3.49 4.82
N SER A 232 4.06 2.61 5.12
CA SER A 232 3.45 1.71 4.15
C SER A 232 2.01 1.43 4.51
N GLY A 233 1.12 1.54 3.52
CA GLY A 233 -0.29 1.29 3.71
C GLY A 233 -0.97 2.43 4.45
N ILE A 234 -2.20 2.73 4.05
CA ILE A 234 -3.07 3.65 4.78
C ILE A 234 -4.50 3.17 4.66
N THR A 235 -5.25 3.22 5.75
CA THR A 235 -6.69 2.98 5.74
C THR A 235 -7.36 3.91 6.72
N LEU A 236 -8.41 4.59 6.27
CA LEU A 236 -9.33 5.25 7.17
C LEU A 236 -10.28 4.19 7.72
N TYR A 237 -10.33 4.07 9.04
CA TYR A 237 -11.22 3.10 9.67
C TYR A 237 -12.67 3.55 9.52
N ARG A 238 -13.48 2.67 8.94
CA ARG A 238 -14.92 2.90 8.68
C ARG A 238 -15.77 1.73 9.17
N GLY A 239 -15.17 0.84 9.97
CA GLY A 239 -15.87 -0.26 10.60
C GLY A 239 -16.68 0.19 11.83
N ALA A 240 -17.57 -0.68 12.28
CA ALA A 240 -18.45 -0.43 13.42
C ALA A 240 -18.07 -1.24 14.67
N ALA A 241 -16.98 -2.02 14.64
CA ALA A 241 -16.60 -2.89 15.74
C ALA A 241 -15.81 -2.18 16.85
N TYR A 242 -15.19 -1.03 16.55
CA TYR A 242 -14.43 -0.23 17.50
C TYR A 242 -15.30 0.91 18.06
N PRO A 243 -14.91 1.53 19.19
CA PRO A 243 -15.58 2.72 19.70
C PRO A 243 -15.65 3.82 18.62
N GLU A 244 -16.70 4.64 18.64
CA GLU A 244 -16.98 5.67 17.62
C GLU A 244 -15.80 6.62 17.37
N GLU A 245 -15.02 6.94 18.39
CA GLU A 245 -13.80 7.75 18.28
C GLU A 245 -12.70 7.16 17.37
N TYR A 246 -12.83 5.89 16.97
CA TYR A 246 -11.95 5.24 16.00
C TYR A 246 -12.35 5.55 14.56
N TYR A 247 -13.63 5.82 14.31
CA TYR A 247 -14.19 6.08 12.99
C TYR A 247 -13.53 7.30 12.35
N GLY A 248 -13.17 7.19 11.06
CA GLY A 248 -12.50 8.24 10.29
C GLY A 248 -11.01 8.43 10.61
N ASN A 249 -10.43 7.72 11.58
CA ASN A 249 -8.99 7.79 11.85
C ASN A 249 -8.17 7.06 10.80
N ALA A 250 -6.98 7.58 10.54
CA ALA A 250 -6.00 6.93 9.67
C ALA A 250 -5.13 5.94 10.45
N PHE A 251 -4.98 4.74 9.91
CA PHE A 251 -4.03 3.71 10.33
C PHE A 251 -2.95 3.54 9.28
N ILE A 252 -1.69 3.62 9.70
CA ILE A 252 -0.51 3.62 8.82
C ILE A 252 0.51 2.63 9.39
N GLY A 253 1.07 1.78 8.54
CA GLY A 253 2.16 0.90 8.92
C GLY A 253 3.48 1.67 8.87
N GLU A 254 4.31 1.51 9.90
CA GLU A 254 5.74 1.80 9.79
C GLU A 254 6.45 0.44 9.78
N VAL A 255 6.83 0.00 8.58
CA VAL A 255 7.32 -1.36 8.37
C VAL A 255 8.72 -1.56 8.91
N ALA A 256 9.55 -0.52 8.93
CA ALA A 256 10.93 -0.56 9.35
C ALA A 256 11.07 -0.67 10.88
N GLY A 257 10.14 -0.06 11.62
CA GLY A 257 10.05 0.03 13.07
C GLY A 257 9.00 -0.90 13.67
N ASN A 258 8.42 -1.80 12.87
CA ASN A 258 7.54 -2.89 13.32
C ASN A 258 6.30 -2.40 14.10
N LEU A 259 5.66 -1.33 13.62
CA LEU A 259 4.59 -0.65 14.35
C LEU A 259 3.49 -0.11 13.43
N VAL A 260 2.34 0.23 14.03
CA VAL A 260 1.21 0.88 13.38
C VAL A 260 0.93 2.20 14.11
N MET A 261 0.90 3.28 13.34
CA MET A 261 0.54 4.61 13.80
C MET A 261 -0.97 4.84 13.60
N ARG A 262 -1.56 5.65 14.48
CA ARG A 262 -2.95 6.12 14.37
C ARG A 262 -3.00 7.64 14.43
N TYR A 263 -3.69 8.24 13.48
CA TYR A 263 -3.94 9.69 13.43
C TYR A 263 -5.44 9.99 13.40
N ARG A 264 -5.84 10.99 14.18
CA ARG A 264 -7.16 11.62 14.12
C ARG A 264 -7.14 12.71 13.07
N LEU A 265 -8.04 12.64 12.11
CA LEU A 265 -8.11 13.63 11.03
C LEU A 265 -9.30 14.56 11.26
N THR A 266 -9.07 15.86 11.14
CA THR A 266 -10.10 16.89 11.23
C THR A 266 -10.02 17.79 10.01
N ALA A 267 -11.17 18.25 9.51
CA ALA A 267 -11.21 19.18 8.39
C ALA A 267 -10.43 20.48 8.70
N ASP A 268 -9.63 20.93 7.74
CA ASP A 268 -8.84 22.17 7.78
C ASP A 268 -8.90 22.87 6.41
N GLY A 269 -9.86 23.80 6.29
CA GLY A 269 -10.14 24.50 5.03
C GLY A 269 -10.53 23.53 3.92
N ILE A 270 -9.73 23.50 2.84
CA ILE A 270 -9.92 22.61 1.67
C ILE A 270 -9.26 21.23 1.83
N SER A 271 -8.70 20.95 3.01
CA SER A 271 -7.96 19.72 3.30
C SER A 271 -8.26 19.25 4.73
N PHE A 272 -7.34 18.49 5.30
CA PHE A 272 -7.38 17.98 6.66
C PHE A 272 -6.09 18.33 7.39
N ALA A 273 -6.20 18.41 8.72
CA ALA A 273 -5.10 18.35 9.66
C ALA A 273 -5.18 17.04 10.44
N GLY A 274 -4.04 16.41 10.68
CA GLY A 274 -3.95 15.16 11.43
C GLY A 274 -3.23 15.35 12.76
N GLN A 275 -3.81 14.78 13.82
CA GLN A 275 -3.21 14.73 15.14
C GLN A 275 -2.91 13.28 15.52
N ARG A 276 -1.70 13.02 16.03
CA ARG A 276 -1.36 11.68 16.50
C ARG A 276 -2.27 11.28 17.67
N ALA A 277 -2.85 10.09 17.60
CA ALA A 277 -3.80 9.63 18.62
C ALA A 277 -3.13 9.21 19.93
N HIS A 278 -1.84 8.89 19.88
CA HIS A 278 -1.06 8.36 21.00
C HIS A 278 0.17 9.25 21.26
N SER A 279 0.52 9.43 22.53
CA SER A 279 1.70 10.18 22.97
C SER A 279 2.75 9.21 23.50
N GLN A 280 3.95 9.25 22.92
CA GLN A 280 5.07 8.39 23.31
C GLN A 280 4.84 6.87 23.25
N THR A 281 3.78 6.46 22.55
CA THR A 281 3.46 5.07 22.24
C THR A 281 2.86 5.00 20.85
N GLU A 282 2.78 3.78 20.31
CA GLU A 282 2.07 3.52 19.06
C GLU A 282 0.74 2.85 19.31
N PHE A 283 -0.12 2.83 18.29
CA PHE A 283 -1.37 2.06 18.37
C PHE A 283 -1.07 0.56 18.49
N LEU A 284 -0.09 0.07 17.75
CA LEU A 284 0.47 -1.27 17.85
C LEU A 284 1.98 -1.18 17.65
N ALA A 285 2.77 -1.81 18.52
CA ALA A 285 4.20 -1.99 18.31
C ALA A 285 4.57 -3.44 18.68
N SER A 286 5.39 -4.08 17.86
CA SER A 286 5.82 -5.47 18.07
C SER A 286 7.20 -5.54 18.71
N THR A 287 7.43 -6.53 19.56
CA THR A 287 8.78 -6.92 20.02
C THR A 287 9.50 -7.79 18.99
N ASP A 288 8.75 -8.43 18.09
CA ASP A 288 9.28 -9.21 16.98
C ASP A 288 9.73 -8.25 15.87
N ASN A 289 11.04 -8.22 15.61
CA ASN A 289 11.62 -7.35 14.60
C ASN A 289 11.34 -7.80 13.15
N TRP A 290 10.66 -8.94 12.93
CA TRP A 290 10.23 -9.40 11.61
C TRP A 290 8.79 -9.02 11.26
N PHE A 291 8.03 -8.45 12.21
CA PHE A 291 6.68 -7.95 11.97
C PHE A 291 6.71 -6.70 11.07
N ARG A 292 6.11 -6.78 9.87
CA ARG A 292 6.09 -5.72 8.84
C ARG A 292 4.65 -5.40 8.43
N PRO A 293 3.94 -4.52 9.16
CA PRO A 293 2.57 -4.14 8.81
C PRO A 293 2.58 -3.29 7.53
N VAL A 294 2.18 -3.88 6.41
CA VAL A 294 2.29 -3.26 5.08
C VAL A 294 0.97 -2.69 4.57
N ASN A 295 -0.17 -3.20 5.02
CA ASN A 295 -1.47 -2.68 4.60
C ASN A 295 -2.59 -3.03 5.59
N PHE A 296 -3.74 -2.41 5.41
CA PHE A 296 -4.93 -2.63 6.23
C PHE A 296 -6.18 -2.75 5.37
N VAL A 297 -7.21 -3.38 5.92
CA VAL A 297 -8.53 -3.50 5.28
C VAL A 297 -9.62 -3.32 6.34
N ASN A 298 -10.63 -2.51 6.02
CA ASN A 298 -11.90 -2.53 6.75
C ASN A 298 -12.61 -3.84 6.40
N ALA A 299 -12.67 -4.76 7.36
CA ALA A 299 -13.28 -6.07 7.15
C ALA A 299 -14.82 -6.00 7.26
N PRO A 300 -15.56 -6.93 6.62
CA PRO A 300 -17.03 -6.92 6.61
C PRO A 300 -17.67 -7.04 8.01
N ASP A 301 -16.96 -7.61 8.97
CA ASP A 301 -17.36 -7.71 10.37
C ASP A 301 -17.14 -6.40 11.17
N GLY A 302 -16.70 -5.34 10.48
CA GLY A 302 -16.41 -4.03 11.08
C GLY A 302 -15.05 -3.95 11.76
N MET A 303 -14.21 -4.99 11.73
CA MET A 303 -12.87 -4.96 12.31
C MET A 303 -11.85 -4.36 11.35
N LEU A 304 -10.68 -3.97 11.86
CA LEU A 304 -9.52 -3.65 11.03
C LEU A 304 -8.62 -4.88 10.91
N HIS A 305 -8.38 -5.32 9.68
CA HIS A 305 -7.39 -6.36 9.41
C HIS A 305 -6.05 -5.73 9.04
N VAL A 306 -4.95 -6.33 9.52
CA VAL A 306 -3.57 -5.92 9.22
C VAL A 306 -2.94 -7.00 8.35
N LEU A 307 -2.38 -6.60 7.22
CA LEU A 307 -1.51 -7.43 6.40
C LEU A 307 -0.07 -7.24 6.87
N ASP A 308 0.55 -8.32 7.33
CA ASP A 308 1.95 -8.39 7.73
C ASP A 308 2.74 -9.19 6.70
N MET A 309 3.72 -8.56 6.06
CA MET A 309 4.56 -9.23 5.06
C MET A 309 5.48 -10.29 5.71
N TYR A 310 5.77 -10.16 7.00
CA TYR A 310 6.67 -10.95 7.82
C TYR A 310 8.05 -11.21 7.20
N ARG A 311 9.00 -10.30 7.45
CA ARG A 311 10.32 -10.29 6.79
C ARG A 311 11.41 -9.89 7.76
N GLU A 312 12.52 -10.62 7.72
CA GLU A 312 13.73 -10.26 8.46
C GLU A 312 14.23 -8.88 8.04
N THR A 313 14.45 -8.67 6.75
CA THR A 313 14.90 -7.40 6.18
C THR A 313 13.84 -6.87 5.22
N ILE A 314 13.45 -5.61 5.41
CA ILE A 314 12.44 -4.94 4.57
C ILE A 314 13.05 -4.07 3.46
N GLU A 315 14.33 -3.73 3.58
CA GLU A 315 14.99 -2.79 2.68
C GLU A 315 15.17 -3.31 1.26
N HIS A 316 15.21 -2.37 0.32
CA HIS A 316 15.65 -2.67 -1.03
C HIS A 316 17.16 -2.94 -1.05
N PRO A 317 17.65 -3.87 -1.89
CA PRO A 317 19.09 -4.12 -2.05
C PRO A 317 19.93 -2.87 -2.34
N TRP A 318 19.38 -1.85 -2.99
CA TRP A 318 20.07 -0.59 -3.30
C TRP A 318 20.27 0.32 -2.08
N SER A 319 19.50 0.12 -1.01
CA SER A 319 19.56 0.93 0.20
C SER A 319 20.60 0.42 1.21
N MET A 320 21.24 -0.72 0.94
CA MET A 320 22.17 -1.38 1.84
C MET A 320 23.59 -1.40 1.26
N PRO A 321 24.62 -1.05 2.06
CA PRO A 321 26.02 -1.27 1.67
C PRO A 321 26.29 -2.74 1.36
N GLU A 322 27.13 -3.02 0.36
CA GLU A 322 27.41 -4.38 -0.13
C GLU A 322 27.89 -5.34 0.96
N ASP A 323 28.75 -4.87 1.87
CA ASP A 323 29.32 -5.68 2.94
C ASP A 323 28.27 -6.05 4.02
N LEU A 324 27.30 -5.18 4.26
CA LEU A 324 26.19 -5.45 5.18
C LEU A 324 25.11 -6.30 4.52
N LYS A 325 24.85 -6.07 3.24
CA LYS A 325 23.93 -6.89 2.43
C LYS A 325 24.38 -8.34 2.35
N ALA A 326 25.69 -8.60 2.28
CA ALA A 326 26.24 -9.95 2.30
C ALA A 326 25.99 -10.73 3.61
N GLN A 327 25.58 -10.04 4.68
CA GLN A 327 25.34 -10.65 6.01
C GLN A 327 23.86 -10.97 6.26
N VAL A 328 22.95 -10.63 5.34
CA VAL A 328 21.50 -10.83 5.51
C VAL A 328 20.91 -11.60 4.34
N ASP A 329 19.93 -12.46 4.60
CA ASP A 329 19.09 -13.03 3.55
C ASP A 329 17.91 -12.10 3.27
N LEU A 330 18.01 -11.31 2.19
CA LEU A 330 16.93 -10.43 1.74
C LEU A 330 15.67 -11.18 1.30
N THR A 331 15.64 -12.52 1.34
CA THR A 331 14.47 -13.37 1.05
C THR A 331 13.94 -14.13 2.26
N SER A 332 14.48 -13.88 3.45
CA SER A 332 14.06 -14.48 4.72
C SER A 332 12.62 -14.11 5.11
N GLY A 333 11.78 -15.11 5.33
CA GLY A 333 10.35 -14.96 5.67
C GLY A 333 9.38 -14.82 4.48
N LYS A 334 9.84 -14.98 3.22
CA LYS A 334 9.01 -14.76 2.01
C LYS A 334 7.74 -15.62 1.92
N ASP A 335 7.67 -16.70 2.69
CA ASP A 335 6.61 -17.70 2.75
C ASP A 335 5.81 -17.64 4.06
N ARG A 336 6.01 -16.60 4.88
CA ARG A 336 5.48 -16.51 6.25
C ARG A 336 4.58 -15.32 6.50
N GLY A 337 4.05 -14.69 5.45
CA GLY A 337 3.12 -13.57 5.57
C GLY A 337 1.93 -13.90 6.47
N ARG A 338 1.44 -12.90 7.21
CA ARG A 338 0.40 -13.06 8.23
C ARG A 338 -0.73 -12.07 7.97
N ILE A 339 -1.93 -12.43 8.40
CA ILE A 339 -3.08 -11.52 8.46
C ILE A 339 -3.55 -11.53 9.90
N TYR A 340 -3.61 -10.35 10.52
CA TYR A 340 -4.16 -10.20 11.85
C TYR A 340 -5.52 -9.54 11.78
N ARG A 341 -6.48 -10.09 12.52
CA ARG A 341 -7.74 -9.43 12.86
C ARG A 341 -7.55 -8.71 14.19
N LEU A 342 -7.66 -7.39 14.20
CA LEU A 342 -7.49 -6.62 15.43
C LEU A 342 -8.83 -6.56 16.18
N LEU A 343 -8.83 -7.01 17.44
CA LEU A 343 -10.02 -7.11 18.28
C LEU A 343 -10.01 -6.04 19.38
N PRO A 344 -11.17 -5.42 19.70
CA PRO A 344 -11.33 -4.67 20.93
C PRO A 344 -11.06 -5.57 22.15
N PRO A 345 -10.51 -5.03 23.26
CA PRO A 345 -10.20 -5.82 24.46
C PRO A 345 -11.37 -6.61 25.07
N GLN A 346 -12.61 -6.18 24.80
CA GLN A 346 -13.84 -6.76 25.34
C GLN A 346 -14.48 -7.79 24.39
N THR A 347 -13.94 -7.96 23.19
CA THR A 347 -14.46 -8.89 22.19
C THR A 347 -13.82 -10.26 22.39
N ARG A 348 -14.64 -11.30 22.58
CA ARG A 348 -14.13 -12.68 22.59
C ARG A 348 -13.66 -13.04 21.18
N PRO A 349 -12.51 -13.72 21.02
CA PRO A 349 -12.20 -14.43 19.79
C PRO A 349 -13.38 -15.37 19.53
N GLY A 350 -14.08 -15.13 18.42
CA GLY A 350 -15.24 -15.90 18.00
C GLY A 350 -14.80 -16.97 17.03
#